data_AF-A0A2Z3GQA6-F1
#
_entry.id   AF-A0A2Z3GQA6-F1
#
_cell.length_a   1.000
_cell.length_b   1.000
_cell.length_c   1.000
_cell.angle_alpha   90.00
_cell.angle_beta   90.00
_cell.angle_gamma   90.00
#
_symmetry.space_group_name_H-M   'P 1'
#
loop_
_entity.id
_entity.type
_entity.pdbx_description
1 polymer ?
#
loop_
_entity_poly.entity_id
_entity_poly.type
_entity_poly.pdbx_seq_one_letter_code
_entity_poly.pdbx_strand_id
1 'polypeptide(L)' 'MLPAHAHLPSAKGSGRTSTVEALNWSLRHRCGVLVRKSCSFSKSLTLHHARIKICIDNHNKQITTV' A
#
# COMPACT_ATOMS: atom_id res chain seq x y z
N MET A 1 -12.28 3.60 -3.61
CA MET A 1 -12.42 4.73 -2.66
C MET A 1 -11.49 4.49 -1.48
N LEU A 2 -10.86 5.55 -0.96
CA LEU A 2 -10.07 5.50 0.27
C LEU A 2 -10.97 5.94 1.44
N PRO A 3 -11.11 5.13 2.52
CA PRO A 3 -11.93 5.50 3.67
C PRO A 3 -11.23 6.60 4.47
N ALA A 4 -11.63 7.86 4.27
CA ALA A 4 -10.99 9.02 4.89
C ALA A 4 -10.93 8.93 6.43
N HIS A 5 -11.96 8.32 7.05
CA HIS A 5 -12.01 8.14 8.50
C HIS A 5 -11.01 7.11 9.06
N ALA A 6 -10.47 6.22 8.21
CA ALA A 6 -9.54 5.16 8.62
C ALA A 6 -8.08 5.55 8.36
N HIS A 7 -7.83 6.49 7.45
CA HIS A 7 -6.50 7.04 7.15
C HIS A 7 -6.16 8.20 8.09
N LEU A 8 -6.13 7.93 9.39
CA LEU A 8 -5.83 8.94 10.40
C LEU A 8 -4.33 9.05 10.68
N PRO A 9 -3.81 10.27 10.87
CA PRO A 9 -2.44 10.47 11.36
C PRO A 9 -2.33 9.96 12.79
N SER A 10 -1.26 9.21 13.06
CA SER A 10 -0.90 8.79 14.43
C SER A 10 -0.11 9.90 15.12
N ALA A 11 -0.47 10.25 16.35
CA ALA A 11 0.26 11.25 17.13
C ALA A 11 1.70 10.79 17.42
N LYS A 12 2.66 11.72 17.33
CA LYS A 12 4.08 11.42 17.60
C LYS A 12 4.24 10.93 19.05
N GLY A 13 4.74 9.71 19.22
CA GLY A 13 4.94 9.08 20.54
C GLY A 13 3.84 8.07 20.95
N SER A 14 2.82 7.83 20.13
CA SER A 14 1.77 6.84 20.41
C SER A 14 2.24 5.37 20.37
N GLY A 15 3.47 5.11 19.92
CA GLY A 15 3.98 3.76 19.65
C GLY A 15 3.31 3.06 18.47
N ARG A 16 2.33 3.71 17.81
CA ARG A 16 1.63 3.18 16.64
C ARG A 16 2.23 3.76 15.36
N THR A 17 2.55 2.87 14.42
CA THR A 17 2.93 3.24 13.06
C THR A 17 1.82 4.04 12.41
N SER A 18 2.15 5.13 11.73
CA SER A 18 1.17 5.89 10.96
C SER A 18 0.55 5.02 9.86
N THR A 19 -0.75 5.13 9.63
CA THR A 19 -1.45 4.39 8.56
C THR A 19 -0.79 4.60 7.19
N VAL A 20 -0.30 5.83 6.95
CA VAL A 20 0.44 6.18 5.73
C VAL A 20 1.78 5.43 5.63
N GLU A 21 2.51 5.29 6.73
CA GLU A 21 3.77 4.54 6.75
C GLU A 21 3.55 3.03 6.55
N ALA A 22 2.49 2.49 7.15
CA ALA A 22 2.10 1.09 6.97
C ALA A 22 1.71 0.78 5.52
N LEU A 23 1.00 1.70 4.85
CA LEU A 23 0.70 1.58 3.42
C LEU A 23 1.99 1.64 2.57
N ASN A 24 2.86 2.62 2.84
CA ASN A 24 4.13 2.77 2.12
C ASN A 24 5.03 1.52 2.25
N TRP A 25 5.11 0.94 3.46
CA TRP A 25 5.82 -0.30 3.68
C TRP A 25 5.22 -1.45 2.85
N SER A 26 3.89 -1.58 2.86
CA SER A 26 3.17 -2.61 2.10
C SER A 26 3.43 -2.52 0.60
N LEU A 27 3.42 -1.30 0.04
CA LEU A 27 3.72 -1.05 -1.36
C LEU A 27 5.18 -1.38 -1.69
N ARG A 28 6.15 -0.98 -0.86
CA ARG A 28 7.56 -1.31 -1.09
C ARG A 28 7.83 -2.81 -1.06
N HIS A 29 7.19 -3.51 -0.12
CA HIS A 29 7.40 -4.95 0.03
C HIS A 29 6.71 -5.76 -1.09
N ARG A 30 5.44 -5.46 -1.39
CA ARG A 30 4.62 -6.23 -2.35
C ARG A 30 4.77 -5.76 -3.79
N CYS A 31 5.01 -4.47 -4.01
CA CYS A 31 5.16 -3.86 -5.33
C CYS A 31 6.62 -3.49 -5.65
N GLY A 32 7.60 -3.90 -4.84
CA GLY A 32 9.02 -3.64 -5.10
C GLY A 32 9.51 -4.18 -6.46
N VAL A 33 8.85 -5.21 -6.98
CA VAL A 33 9.09 -5.76 -8.34
C VAL A 33 8.74 -4.78 -9.46
N LEU A 34 7.87 -3.79 -9.21
CA LEU A 34 7.52 -2.76 -10.21
C LEU A 34 8.65 -1.75 -10.44
N VAL A 35 9.64 -1.69 -9.54
CA VAL A 35 10.70 -0.67 -9.52
C VAL A 35 12.06 -1.25 -9.96
N ARG A 36 12.13 -2.57 -10.23
CA ARG A 36 13.38 -3.25 -10.59
C ARG A 36 13.64 -3.14 -12.10
N LYS A 37 14.87 -2.82 -12.46
CA LYS A 37 15.33 -2.65 -13.85
C LYS A 37 15.48 -3.98 -14.63
N SER A 38 15.33 -5.13 -13.95
CA SER A 38 15.56 -6.45 -14.54
C SER A 38 14.45 -6.88 -15.50
N CYS A 39 14.82 -7.51 -16.62
CA CYS A 39 13.93 -7.98 -17.69
C CYS A 39 12.93 -9.08 -17.29
N SER A 40 12.97 -9.58 -16.04
CA SER A 40 11.99 -10.55 -15.50
C SER A 40 10.63 -9.91 -15.15
N PHE A 41 10.44 -8.64 -15.49
CA PHE A 41 9.26 -7.89 -15.14
C PHE A 41 8.26 -7.85 -16.30
N SER A 42 6.98 -8.03 -15.98
CA SER A 42 5.91 -7.80 -16.94
C SER A 42 5.97 -6.33 -17.39
N LYS A 43 5.83 -6.04 -18.69
CA LYS A 43 5.73 -4.66 -19.18
C LYS A 43 4.28 -4.16 -19.22
N SER A 44 3.33 -4.96 -18.72
CA SER A 44 1.91 -4.64 -18.77
C SER A 44 1.52 -3.64 -17.67
N LEU A 45 1.33 -2.38 -18.08
CA LEU A 45 0.83 -1.32 -17.19
C LEU A 45 -0.48 -1.69 -16.50
N THR A 46 -1.37 -2.40 -17.19
CA THR A 46 -2.63 -2.89 -16.62
C THR A 46 -2.39 -3.80 -15.42
N LEU A 47 -1.42 -4.71 -15.53
CA LEU A 47 -1.07 -5.62 -14.43
C LEU A 47 -0.44 -4.85 -13.26
N HIS A 48 0.29 -3.78 -13.54
CA HIS A 48 0.90 -2.94 -12.50
C HIS A 48 -0.15 -2.17 -11.73
N HIS A 49 -1.09 -1.54 -12.45
CA HIS A 49 -2.23 -0.86 -11.85
C HIS A 49 -3.07 -1.83 -11.01
N ALA A 50 -3.35 -3.02 -11.53
CA ALA A 50 -4.09 -4.04 -10.78
C ALA A 50 -3.35 -4.44 -9.49
N ARG A 51 -2.03 -4.64 -9.54
CA ARG A 51 -1.22 -4.99 -8.36
C ARG A 51 -1.22 -3.88 -7.30
N ILE A 52 -1.00 -2.63 -7.71
CA ILE A 52 -1.05 -1.48 -6.80
C ILE A 52 -2.44 -1.38 -6.17
N LYS A 53 -3.49 -1.53 -6.99
CA LYS A 53 -4.87 -1.48 -6.53
C LYS A 53 -5.20 -2.58 -5.53
N ILE A 54 -4.78 -3.83 -5.77
CA ILE A 54 -4.94 -4.94 -4.82
C ILE A 54 -4.24 -4.62 -3.50
N CYS A 55 -3.04 -4.03 -3.55
CA CYS A 55 -2.30 -3.66 -2.34
C CYS A 55 -3.03 -2.58 -1.53
N ILE A 56 -3.56 -1.56 -2.20
CA ILE A 56 -4.36 -0.49 -1.57
C ILE A 56 -5.67 -1.05 -1.00
N ASP A 57 -6.39 -1.86 -1.77
CA ASP A 57 -7.68 -2.42 -1.36
C ASP A 57 -7.52 -3.36 -0.15
N ASN A 58 -6.45 -4.16 -0.10
CA ASN A 58 -6.13 -4.99 1.06
C ASN A 58 -5.77 -4.16 2.29
N HIS A 59 -5.00 -3.08 2.12
CA HIS A 59 -4.69 -2.18 3.23
C HIS A 59 -5.96 -1.51 3.76
N ASN A 60 -6.83 -1.00 2.88
CA ASN A 60 -8.11 -0.41 3.24
C ASN A 60 -9.01 -1.38 4.01
N LYS A 61 -9.07 -2.66 3.60
CA LYS A 61 -9.81 -3.69 4.34
C LYS A 61 -9.29 -3.85 5.77
N GLN A 62 -7.97 -3.86 5.96
CA GLN A 62 -7.38 -4.04 7.30
C GLN A 62 -7.68 -2.89 8.23
N ILE A 63 -7.70 -1.65 7.74
CA ILE A 63 -7.94 -0.46 8.58
C ILE A 63 -9.42 -0.13 8.78
N THR A 64 -10.31 -0.67 7.95
CA THR A 64 -11.77 -0.41 8.03
C THR A 64 -12.50 -1.47 8.86
N THR A 65 -11.94 -2.67 8.99
CA THR A 65 -12.58 -3.80 9.71
C THR A 65 -12.29 -3.75 11.23
N VAL A 66 -11.75 -2.64 11.73
CA VAL A 66 -11.47 -2.39 13.15
C VAL A 66 -12.42 -1.32 13.65
#